data_AF-A0A936F5D6-F1
#
_entry.id   AF-A0A936F5D6-F1
#
_cell.length_a   1.000
_cell.length_b   1.000
_cell.length_c   1.000
_cell.angle_alpha   90.00
_cell.angle_beta   90.00
_cell.angle_gamma   90.00
#
_symmetry.space_group_name_H-M   'P 1'
#
loop_
_entity.id
_entity.type
_entity.pdbx_description
1 polymer ?
#
loop_
_entity_poly.entity_id
_entity_poly.type
_entity_poly.pdbx_seq_one_letter_code
_entity_poly.pdbx_strand_id
1 'polypeptide(L)'
;MSAKPIHSTRSLLRAFQKARQWPDSAGFIDDLTLLQSKDLDLSVRLGALLAADALLLTTAVNPIAASPGAPLSLDAPTQPFEVMLVCLAILLLVWSGWQCVRGILIGEEFRLEGDEGDAKLVIQRMLAAWCVSVDHQLASIAKAARLTLAGGAVTALSFVWIMGAKILG
;
A
#
# COMPACT_ATOMS: atom_id res chain seq x y z
N MET A 1 -3.06 23.44 -23.15
CA MET A 1 -3.28 22.28 -22.25
C MET A 1 -4.77 22.23 -21.95
N SER A 2 -5.52 21.40 -22.68
CA SER A 2 -6.97 21.28 -22.52
C SER A 2 -7.27 20.39 -21.30
N ALA A 3 -8.07 20.90 -20.37
CA ALA A 3 -8.54 20.10 -19.23
C ALA A 3 -9.35 18.91 -19.75
N LYS A 4 -8.98 17.70 -19.32
CA LYS A 4 -9.67 16.45 -19.70
C LYS A 4 -11.07 16.41 -19.09
N PRO A 5 -12.12 16.08 -19.86
CA PRO A 5 -13.46 15.94 -19.32
C PRO A 5 -13.53 14.71 -18.41
N ILE A 6 -13.81 14.95 -17.13
CA ILE A 6 -14.09 13.90 -16.15
C ILE A 6 -15.51 13.41 -16.43
N HIS A 7 -15.66 12.17 -16.90
CA HIS A 7 -16.99 11.57 -17.03
C HIS A 7 -17.61 11.37 -15.65
N SER A 8 -18.85 11.83 -15.47
CA SER A 8 -19.56 11.64 -14.22
C SER A 8 -19.82 10.16 -13.93
N THR A 9 -19.91 9.77 -12.66
CA THR A 9 -20.33 8.42 -12.23
C THR A 9 -21.65 7.99 -12.89
N ARG A 10 -22.54 8.95 -13.18
CA ARG A 10 -23.81 8.69 -13.88
C ARG A 10 -23.63 8.24 -15.33
N SER A 11 -22.62 8.74 -16.04
CA SER A 11 -22.31 8.31 -17.43
C SER A 11 -21.74 6.90 -17.47
N LEU A 12 -20.85 6.56 -16.54
CA LEU A 12 -20.31 5.20 -16.40
C LEU A 12 -21.43 4.20 -16.05
N LEU A 13 -22.29 4.58 -15.12
CA LEU A 13 -23.42 3.75 -14.68
C LEU A 13 -24.44 3.54 -15.81
N ARG A 14 -24.66 4.53 -16.69
CA ARG A 14 -25.49 4.38 -17.90
C ARG A 14 -24.86 3.50 -18.98
N ALA A 15 -23.54 3.59 -19.18
CA ALA A 15 -22.81 2.71 -20.11
C ALA A 15 -22.87 1.25 -19.63
N PHE A 16 -22.63 1.04 -18.33
CA PHE A 16 -22.78 -0.25 -17.67
C PHE A 16 -24.23 -0.78 -17.81
N GLN A 17 -25.24 0.04 -17.51
CA GLN A 17 -26.66 -0.30 -17.68
C GLN A 17 -27.03 -0.66 -19.13
N LYS A 18 -26.47 0.04 -20.13
CA LYS A 18 -26.71 -0.25 -21.55
C LYS A 18 -26.16 -1.60 -21.97
N ALA A 19 -24.95 -1.93 -21.53
CA ALA A 19 -24.37 -3.24 -21.80
C ALA A 19 -25.02 -4.37 -21.00
N ARG A 20 -25.65 -4.04 -19.87
CA ARG A 20 -26.49 -4.91 -19.05
C ARG A 20 -27.73 -5.47 -19.76
N GLN A 21 -27.93 -5.24 -21.07
CA GLN A 21 -28.87 -6.06 -21.86
C GLN A 21 -28.41 -7.53 -22.01
N TRP A 22 -27.28 -7.92 -21.39
CA TRP A 22 -26.87 -9.29 -21.04
C TRP A 22 -26.85 -9.55 -19.51
N PRO A 23 -27.92 -9.31 -18.72
CA PRO A 23 -27.80 -9.14 -17.27
C PRO A 23 -27.81 -10.43 -16.43
N ASP A 24 -28.32 -11.54 -16.95
CA ASP A 24 -28.77 -12.65 -16.10
C ASP A 24 -28.02 -13.98 -16.32
N SER A 25 -26.89 -13.97 -17.01
CA SER A 25 -26.04 -15.17 -17.05
C SER A 25 -25.42 -15.36 -15.66
N ALA A 26 -25.66 -16.50 -15.01
CA ALA A 26 -25.09 -16.83 -13.70
C ALA A 26 -23.58 -16.51 -13.61
N GLY A 27 -22.83 -16.74 -14.69
CA GLY A 27 -21.40 -16.42 -14.75
C GLY A 27 -21.04 -14.93 -14.55
N PHE A 28 -21.92 -13.99 -14.92
CA PHE A 28 -21.67 -12.56 -14.70
C PHE A 28 -21.79 -12.17 -13.22
N ILE A 29 -22.73 -12.78 -12.49
CA ILE A 29 -22.87 -12.57 -11.04
C ILE A 29 -21.67 -13.18 -10.32
N ASP A 30 -21.22 -14.36 -10.75
CA ASP A 30 -20.01 -15.00 -10.22
C ASP A 30 -18.77 -14.13 -10.45
N ASP A 31 -18.61 -13.54 -11.65
CA ASP A 31 -17.52 -12.62 -11.97
C ASP A 31 -17.57 -11.37 -11.07
N LEU A 32 -18.73 -10.73 -10.91
CA LEU A 32 -18.86 -9.56 -10.02
C LEU A 32 -18.53 -9.89 -8.57
N THR A 33 -18.95 -11.06 -8.09
CA THR A 33 -18.68 -11.53 -6.73
C THR A 33 -17.19 -11.79 -6.55
N LEU A 34 -16.53 -12.38 -7.56
CA LEU A 34 -15.08 -12.55 -7.58
C LEU A 34 -14.36 -11.19 -7.52
N LEU A 35 -14.75 -10.23 -8.35
CA LEU A 35 -14.14 -8.90 -8.38
C LEU A 35 -14.26 -8.19 -7.03
N GLN A 36 -15.46 -8.18 -6.43
CA GLN A 36 -15.69 -7.61 -5.10
C GLN A 36 -14.85 -8.29 -4.02
N SER A 37 -14.75 -9.62 -4.05
CA SER A 37 -13.95 -10.37 -3.08
C SER A 37 -12.46 -10.03 -3.17
N LYS A 38 -11.95 -9.79 -4.40
CA LYS A 38 -10.54 -9.46 -4.64
C LYS A 38 -10.19 -8.05 -4.17
N ASP A 39 -11.05 -7.08 -4.48
CA ASP A 39 -10.85 -5.70 -4.04
C ASP A 39 -10.89 -5.56 -2.50
N LEU A 40 -11.84 -6.27 -1.87
CA LEU A 40 -11.92 -6.34 -0.40
C LEU A 40 -10.68 -6.99 0.21
N ASP A 41 -10.21 -8.12 -0.33
CA ASP A 41 -9.01 -8.81 0.15
C ASP A 41 -7.76 -7.92 0.03
N LEU A 42 -7.59 -7.18 -1.08
CA LEU A 42 -6.48 -6.25 -1.27
C LEU A 42 -6.52 -5.09 -0.27
N SER A 43 -7.70 -4.49 -0.09
CA SER A 43 -7.90 -3.41 0.88
C SER A 43 -7.60 -3.85 2.31
N VAL A 44 -8.06 -5.05 2.71
CA VAL A 44 -7.77 -5.62 4.03
C VAL A 44 -6.28 -5.87 4.21
N ARG A 45 -5.59 -6.45 3.20
CA ARG A 45 -4.15 -6.70 3.27
C ARG A 45 -3.33 -5.41 3.37
N LEU A 46 -3.67 -4.39 2.59
CA LEU A 46 -3.01 -3.08 2.66
C LEU A 46 -3.21 -2.42 4.03
N GLY A 47 -4.44 -2.47 4.56
CA GLY A 47 -4.75 -1.95 5.90
C GLY A 47 -3.99 -2.70 7.01
N ALA A 48 -3.96 -4.03 6.94
CA ALA A 48 -3.23 -4.87 7.90
C ALA A 48 -1.72 -4.58 7.88
N LEU A 49 -1.14 -4.40 6.69
CA LEU A 49 0.28 -4.08 6.54
C LEU A 49 0.62 -2.68 7.08
N LEU A 50 -0.23 -1.68 6.83
CA LEU A 50 -0.09 -0.35 7.43
C LEU A 50 -0.15 -0.37 8.96
N ALA A 51 -1.05 -1.17 9.53
CA ALA A 51 -1.13 -1.34 10.97
C ALA A 51 0.14 -1.99 11.54
N ALA A 52 0.69 -2.99 10.85
CA ALA A 52 1.96 -3.62 11.23
C ALA A 52 3.14 -2.62 11.14
N ASP A 53 3.22 -1.83 10.07
CA ASP A 53 4.23 -0.78 9.91
C ASP A 53 4.15 0.25 11.04
N ALA A 54 2.94 0.65 11.46
CA ALA A 54 2.75 1.59 12.57
C ALA A 54 3.27 1.04 13.92
N LEU A 55 3.00 -0.24 14.23
CA LEU A 55 3.50 -0.90 15.43
C LEU A 55 5.03 -1.02 15.42
N LEU A 56 5.60 -1.42 14.28
CA LEU A 56 7.05 -1.52 14.11
C LEU A 56 7.72 -0.15 14.20
N LEU A 57 7.15 0.88 13.59
CA LEU A 57 7.70 2.23 13.61
C LEU A 57 7.70 2.79 15.04
N THR A 58 6.60 2.61 15.78
CA THR A 58 6.50 2.99 17.19
C THR A 58 7.59 2.31 18.01
N THR A 59 7.83 1.02 17.76
CA THR A 59 8.90 0.27 18.41
C THR A 59 10.27 0.80 18.02
N ALA A 60 10.54 0.99 16.72
CA ALA A 60 11.83 1.43 16.19
C ALA A 60 12.26 2.82 16.67
N VAL A 61 11.31 3.70 17.00
CA VAL A 61 11.61 5.05 17.51
C VAL A 61 12.06 5.03 18.98
N ASN A 62 11.73 3.99 19.75
CA ASN A 62 12.00 3.94 21.20
C ASN A 62 13.47 4.23 21.58
N PRO A 63 14.50 3.70 20.91
CA PRO A 63 15.88 4.01 21.26
C PRO A 63 16.23 5.50 21.19
N ILE A 64 15.64 6.23 20.25
CA ILE A 64 15.93 7.65 20.04
C ILE A 64 15.09 8.52 20.99
N ALA A 65 13.85 8.13 21.27
CA ALA A 65 12.93 8.91 22.09
C ALA A 65 13.02 8.61 23.60
N ALA A 66 13.67 7.51 23.98
CA ALA A 66 13.81 7.12 25.38
C ALA A 66 14.68 8.11 26.16
N SER A 67 14.34 8.28 27.44
CA SER A 67 15.12 9.10 28.37
C SER A 67 16.56 8.58 28.51
N PRO A 68 17.56 9.47 28.69
CA PRO A 68 18.93 9.08 28.98
C PRO A 68 18.99 8.08 30.15
N GLY A 69 19.72 6.97 29.96
CA GLY A 69 19.89 5.92 30.97
C GLY A 69 18.94 4.73 30.84
N ALA A 70 17.93 4.78 29.96
CA ALA A 70 17.11 3.61 29.66
C ALA A 70 17.91 2.53 28.91
N PRO A 71 17.60 1.23 29.05
CA PRO A 71 18.36 0.14 28.44
C PRO A 71 18.54 0.28 26.93
N LEU A 72 17.50 0.74 26.21
CA LEU A 72 17.55 0.95 24.77
C LEU A 72 17.88 2.39 24.34
N SER A 73 17.99 3.34 25.26
CA SER A 73 18.25 4.75 24.91
C SER A 73 19.58 4.93 24.18
N LEU A 74 19.58 5.72 23.11
CA LEU A 74 20.76 6.08 22.35
C LEU A 74 21.16 7.52 22.63
N ASP A 75 22.46 7.77 22.60
CA ASP A 75 23.02 9.12 22.61
C ASP A 75 23.81 9.33 21.32
N ALA A 76 23.34 10.23 20.45
CA ALA A 76 23.86 10.37 19.09
C ALA A 76 25.36 10.74 18.99
N PRO A 77 25.93 11.58 19.88
CA PRO A 77 27.36 11.88 19.87
C PRO A 77 28.25 10.67 20.22
N THR A 78 27.77 9.77 21.08
CA THR A 78 28.56 8.63 21.57
C THR A 78 28.29 7.34 20.80
N GLN A 79 27.09 7.18 20.24
CA GLN A 79 26.62 5.98 19.53
C GLN A 79 26.06 6.33 18.13
N PRO A 80 26.85 6.99 17.25
CA PRO A 80 26.36 7.48 15.97
C PRO A 80 25.94 6.36 15.01
N PHE A 81 26.62 5.20 15.05
CA PHE A 81 26.34 4.09 14.14
C PHE A 81 25.03 3.37 14.49
N GLU A 82 24.76 3.19 15.79
CA GLU A 82 23.51 2.63 16.29
C GLU A 82 22.33 3.54 15.93
N VAL A 83 22.51 4.86 16.07
CA VAL A 83 21.50 5.84 15.64
C VAL A 83 21.26 5.76 14.14
N MET A 84 22.31 5.66 13.31
CA MET A 84 22.16 5.50 11.86
C MET A 84 21.38 4.23 11.49
N LEU A 85 21.64 3.11 12.17
CA LEU A 85 20.92 1.85 11.97
C LEU A 85 19.43 1.97 12.34
N VAL A 86 19.12 2.62 13.46
CA VAL A 86 17.72 2.88 13.84
C VAL A 86 17.04 3.82 12.84
N CYS A 87 17.72 4.88 12.38
CA CYS A 87 17.20 5.75 11.33
C CYS A 87 16.94 4.99 10.03
N LEU A 88 17.84 4.07 9.64
CA LEU A 88 17.65 3.23 8.46
C LEU A 88 16.42 2.33 8.62
N ALA A 89 16.22 1.72 9.79
CA ALA A 89 15.03 0.92 10.06
C ALA A 89 13.74 1.74 9.91
N ILE A 90 13.71 2.95 10.49
CA ILE A 90 12.61 3.91 10.38
C ILE A 90 12.34 4.26 8.91
N LEU A 91 13.38 4.58 8.13
CA LEU A 91 13.24 4.93 6.72
C LEU A 91 12.64 3.79 5.90
N LEU A 92 13.04 2.54 6.15
CA LEU A 92 12.47 1.37 5.48
C LEU A 92 10.98 1.20 5.78
N LEU A 93 10.57 1.39 7.04
CA LEU A 93 9.17 1.30 7.47
C LEU A 93 8.32 2.45 6.91
N VAL A 94 8.85 3.67 6.90
CA VAL A 94 8.19 4.83 6.26
C VAL A 94 8.02 4.60 4.76
N TRP A 95 9.03 4.05 4.09
CA TRP A 95 8.93 3.71 2.68
C TRP A 95 7.88 2.62 2.44
N SER A 96 7.82 1.60 3.29
CA SER A 96 6.76 0.58 3.23
C SER A 96 5.37 1.22 3.34
N GLY A 97 5.14 2.05 4.36
CA GLY A 97 3.88 2.74 4.56
C GLY A 97 3.51 3.63 3.37
N TRP A 98 4.49 4.33 2.78
CA TRP A 98 4.28 5.12 1.56
C TRP A 98 3.83 4.25 0.38
N GLN A 99 4.41 3.06 0.20
CA GLN A 99 4.00 2.13 -0.85
C GLN A 99 2.58 1.59 -0.62
N CYS A 100 2.18 1.35 0.63
CA CYS A 100 0.81 0.99 0.97
C CYS A 100 -0.17 2.11 0.66
N VAL A 101 0.13 3.35 1.07
CA VAL A 101 -0.70 4.53 0.77
C VAL A 101 -0.81 4.73 -0.73
N ARG A 102 0.29 4.60 -1.49
CA ARG A 102 0.25 4.63 -2.95
C ARG A 102 -0.63 3.53 -3.54
N GLY A 103 -0.54 2.31 -3.01
CA GLY A 103 -1.42 1.20 -3.37
C GLY A 103 -2.89 1.56 -3.25
N ILE A 104 -3.29 2.13 -2.10
CA ILE A 104 -4.66 2.57 -1.82
C ILE A 104 -5.10 3.71 -2.74
N LEU A 105 -4.19 4.64 -3.05
CA LEU A 105 -4.48 5.82 -3.89
C LEU A 105 -4.46 5.53 -5.39
N ILE A 106 -4.04 4.34 -5.82
CA ILE A 106 -4.19 3.90 -7.21
C ILE A 106 -5.69 3.63 -7.44
N GLY A 107 -6.38 4.67 -7.90
CA GLY A 107 -7.73 4.56 -8.42
C GLY A 107 -7.74 3.98 -9.82
N GLU A 108 -8.89 3.43 -10.21
CA GLU A 108 -9.14 3.01 -11.59
C GLU A 108 -9.28 4.26 -12.48
N GLU A 109 -8.16 4.80 -12.96
CA GLU A 109 -8.18 5.93 -13.89
C GLU A 109 -8.55 5.44 -15.30
N PHE A 110 -9.82 5.57 -15.64
CA PHE A 110 -10.33 5.20 -16.96
C PHE A 110 -10.14 6.34 -17.97
N ARG A 111 -9.49 6.06 -19.10
CA ARG A 111 -9.47 6.97 -20.25
C ARG A 111 -10.63 6.65 -21.19
N LEU A 112 -11.55 7.60 -21.33
CA LEU A 112 -12.75 7.49 -22.16
C LEU A 112 -12.65 8.34 -23.45
N GLU A 113 -11.44 8.80 -23.81
CA GLU A 113 -11.21 9.57 -25.04
C GLU A 113 -11.57 8.72 -26.28
N GLY A 114 -12.47 9.25 -27.11
CA GLY A 114 -12.88 8.66 -28.40
C GLY A 114 -14.05 7.67 -28.36
N ASP A 115 -14.82 7.61 -27.26
CA ASP A 115 -15.77 6.52 -26.98
C ASP A 115 -17.25 6.91 -27.07
N GLU A 116 -17.60 7.88 -27.94
CA GLU A 116 -18.96 8.41 -28.08
C GLU A 116 -19.93 7.39 -28.72
N GLY A 117 -20.28 6.33 -28.00
CA GLY A 117 -21.44 5.48 -28.32
C GLY A 117 -21.29 3.98 -28.08
N ASP A 118 -20.08 3.44 -27.94
CA ASP A 118 -19.87 1.99 -27.82
C ASP A 118 -19.77 1.53 -26.37
N ALA A 119 -20.91 1.02 -25.85
CA ALA A 119 -20.98 0.49 -24.49
C ALA A 119 -20.06 -0.73 -24.26
N LYS A 120 -19.73 -1.51 -25.29
CA LYS A 120 -18.84 -2.68 -25.17
C LYS A 120 -17.38 -2.24 -25.02
N LEU A 121 -16.95 -1.26 -25.81
CA LEU A 121 -15.59 -0.72 -25.74
C LEU A 121 -15.32 -0.06 -24.38
N VAL A 122 -16.30 0.69 -23.86
CA VAL A 122 -16.23 1.30 -22.53
C VAL A 122 -16.05 0.25 -21.44
N ILE A 123 -16.81 -0.86 -21.47
CA ILE A 123 -16.65 -1.93 -20.47
C ILE A 123 -15.31 -2.62 -20.58
N GLN A 124 -14.85 -2.93 -21.78
CA GLN A 124 -13.56 -3.58 -21.97
C GLN A 124 -12.43 -2.73 -21.40
N ARG A 125 -12.49 -1.40 -21.60
CA ARG A 125 -11.53 -0.45 -21.03
C ARG A 125 -11.66 -0.33 -19.51
N MET A 126 -12.88 -0.40 -18.96
CA MET A 126 -13.08 -0.44 -17.51
C MET A 126 -12.46 -1.69 -16.89
N LEU A 127 -12.73 -2.86 -17.46
CA LEU A 127 -12.14 -4.11 -16.97
C LEU A 127 -10.61 -4.11 -17.09
N ALA A 128 -10.07 -3.60 -18.20
CA ALA A 128 -8.62 -3.50 -18.39
C ALA A 128 -7.98 -2.55 -17.36
N ALA A 129 -8.58 -1.39 -17.09
CA ALA A 129 -8.10 -0.46 -16.08
C ALA A 129 -8.18 -1.06 -14.67
N TRP A 130 -9.24 -1.82 -14.36
CA TRP A 130 -9.36 -2.56 -13.11
C TRP A 130 -8.22 -3.59 -12.94
N CYS A 131 -7.99 -4.44 -13.95
CA CYS A 131 -6.89 -5.43 -13.91
C CYS A 131 -5.54 -4.75 -13.69
N VAL A 132 -5.27 -3.65 -14.40
CA VAL A 132 -4.03 -2.88 -14.25
C VAL A 132 -3.92 -2.24 -12.86
N SER A 133 -5.03 -1.78 -12.28
CA SER A 133 -5.07 -1.27 -10.90
C SER A 133 -4.69 -2.36 -9.90
N VAL A 134 -5.32 -3.54 -10.01
CA VAL A 134 -5.06 -4.69 -9.15
C VAL A 134 -3.61 -5.16 -9.24
N ASP A 135 -3.04 -5.25 -10.44
CA ASP A 135 -1.64 -5.64 -10.63
C ASP A 135 -0.68 -4.65 -9.94
N HIS A 136 -0.96 -3.35 -10.02
CA HIS A 136 -0.16 -2.34 -9.33
C HIS A 136 -0.33 -2.39 -7.81
N GLN A 137 -1.55 -2.64 -7.31
CA GLN A 137 -1.79 -2.82 -5.89
C GLN A 137 -1.03 -4.05 -5.35
N LEU A 138 -1.12 -5.19 -6.03
CA LEU A 138 -0.38 -6.41 -5.69
C LEU A 138 1.13 -6.19 -5.69
N ALA A 139 1.67 -5.53 -6.73
CA ALA A 139 3.08 -5.20 -6.80
C ALA A 139 3.51 -4.25 -5.67
N SER A 140 2.65 -3.31 -5.28
CA SER A 140 2.90 -2.38 -4.18
C SER A 140 2.88 -3.09 -2.84
N ILE A 141 1.91 -3.97 -2.59
CA ILE A 141 1.84 -4.83 -1.39
C ILE A 141 3.10 -5.68 -1.27
N ALA A 142 3.53 -6.34 -2.36
CA ALA A 142 4.71 -7.19 -2.33
C ALA A 142 5.99 -6.39 -2.00
N LYS A 143 6.13 -5.18 -2.53
CA LYS A 143 7.25 -4.28 -2.21
C LYS A 143 7.18 -3.79 -0.77
N ALA A 144 6.02 -3.34 -0.32
CA ALA A 144 5.78 -2.89 1.04
C ALA A 144 6.12 -4.00 2.04
N ALA A 145 5.58 -5.21 1.85
CA ALA A 145 5.84 -6.34 2.74
C ALA A 145 7.34 -6.67 2.89
N ARG A 146 8.10 -6.63 1.79
CA ARG A 146 9.57 -6.83 1.85
C ARG A 146 10.27 -5.73 2.65
N LEU A 147 9.83 -4.48 2.49
CA LEU A 147 10.37 -3.34 3.22
C LEU A 147 9.99 -3.38 4.70
N THR A 148 8.75 -3.76 5.04
CA THR A 148 8.32 -4.02 6.43
C THR A 148 9.21 -5.08 7.08
N LEU A 149 9.43 -6.21 6.40
CA LEU A 149 10.27 -7.29 6.91
C LEU A 149 11.72 -6.83 7.08
N ALA A 150 12.28 -6.11 6.09
CA ALA A 150 13.62 -5.57 6.18
C ALA A 150 13.75 -4.55 7.32
N GLY A 151 12.83 -3.60 7.44
CA GLY A 151 12.78 -2.60 8.51
C GLY A 151 12.63 -3.23 9.89
N GLY A 152 11.76 -4.23 10.03
CA GLY A 152 11.61 -5.01 11.25
C GLY A 152 12.88 -5.79 11.63
N ALA A 153 13.54 -6.42 10.65
CA ALA A 153 14.80 -7.13 10.88
C ALA A 153 15.92 -6.17 11.31
N VAL A 154 16.07 -5.01 10.64
CA VAL A 154 17.05 -3.99 11.02
C VAL A 154 16.73 -3.44 12.42
N THR A 155 15.46 -3.24 12.76
CA THR A 155 15.04 -2.82 14.11
C THR A 155 15.49 -3.84 15.16
N ALA A 156 15.20 -5.12 14.95
CA ALA A 156 15.57 -6.19 15.87
C ALA A 156 17.10 -6.30 16.03
N LEU A 157 17.85 -6.26 14.94
CA LEU A 157 19.31 -6.28 14.96
C LEU A 157 19.89 -5.08 15.69
N SER A 158 19.32 -3.89 15.47
CA SER A 158 19.72 -2.67 16.18
C SER A 158 19.50 -2.82 17.68
N PHE A 159 18.38 -3.39 18.11
CA PHE A 159 18.10 -3.59 19.53
C PHE A 159 19.07 -4.58 20.17
N VAL A 160 19.35 -5.69 19.49
CA VAL A 160 20.35 -6.67 19.95
C VAL A 160 21.73 -6.04 20.05
N TRP A 161 22.13 -5.24 19.07
CA TRP A 161 23.39 -4.50 19.12
C TRP A 161 23.43 -3.56 20.32
N ILE A 162 22.44 -2.68 20.46
CA ILE A 162 22.40 -1.66 21.53
C ILE A 162 22.47 -2.32 22.91
N MET A 163 21.70 -3.38 23.11
CA MET A 163 21.72 -4.15 24.34
C MET A 163 23.08 -4.83 24.55
N GLY A 164 23.64 -5.43 23.50
CA GLY A 164 24.95 -6.09 23.55
C GLY A 164 26.08 -5.12 23.89
N ALA A 165 26.12 -3.95 23.24
CA ALA A 165 27.08 -2.89 23.52
C ALA A 165 27.02 -2.49 25.00
N LYS A 166 25.82 -2.19 25.51
CA LYS A 166 25.65 -1.78 26.92
C LYS A 166 25.95 -2.86 27.95
N ILE A 167 25.76 -4.14 27.62
CA ILE A 167 26.11 -5.25 28.51
C ILE A 167 27.63 -5.49 28.51
N LEU A 168 28.30 -5.25 27.39
CA LEU A 168 29.72 -5.57 27.20
C LEU A 168 30.68 -4.41 27.52
N GLY A 169 30.20 -3.16 27.53
CA GLY A 169 30.97 -1.97 27.92
C GLY A 169 31.04 -0.93 26.83
#